data_AF-A0A0K9PQQ1-F1
#
_entry.id   AF-A0A0K9PQQ1-F1
#
_cell.length_a   1.000
_cell.length_b   1.000
_cell.length_c   1.000
_cell.angle_alpha   90.00
_cell.angle_beta   90.00
_cell.angle_gamma   90.00
#
_symmetry.space_group_name_H-M   'P 1'
#
loop_
_entity.id
_entity.type
_entity.pdbx_description
1 polymer ?
#
loop_
_entity_poly.entity_id
_entity_poly.type
_entity_poly.pdbx_seq_one_letter_code
_entity_poly.pdbx_strand_id
1 'polypeptide(L)'
;MASRRSGSGIEPGQQQPIQRRMYRTQTTGNFGAEPIFNSEVVPSSLGEIAPILRVANEVEPTNPRVAYLCRFYAFEKAHRLDSKSSGRGVRQFKTALLQRLERENDPTLKGRVNRSDAKEMRTYYQDYYKKYIQELQNAADKADRAKLTKAYQTATVLFEVLKAVNQSQSLEVDHEVEEIHNKVEEKTKIYVPYNILPLDPDSSNQAIMRFHEIQAAVQAIRNVRGLPWPKDPEVKIEGDMLDWLQAMFGFQKDSVANQREHLILLLANVHIRQFPKPDQPPKLDDNALDDVMTKLFRNYKKWCEYLDRKPSLCFKELKHGTG
;
A
#
# COMPACT_ATOMS: atom_id res chain seq x y z
N MET A 1 23.98 -52.46 -49.87
CA MET A 1 25.02 -53.35 -49.30
C MET A 1 26.29 -52.55 -49.09
N ALA A 2 26.97 -52.81 -47.98
CA ALA A 2 27.94 -51.92 -47.33
C ALA A 2 29.37 -51.97 -47.89
N SER A 3 30.10 -50.86 -47.73
CA SER A 3 31.54 -50.81 -47.36
C SER A 3 31.93 -49.34 -47.10
N ARG A 4 32.24 -48.98 -45.84
CA ARG A 4 33.56 -49.03 -45.18
C ARG A 4 34.57 -48.04 -45.77
N ARG A 5 34.99 -47.04 -44.97
CA ARG A 5 36.34 -46.89 -44.35
C ARG A 5 36.53 -45.45 -43.83
N SER A 6 36.69 -45.26 -42.51
CA SER A 6 37.97 -45.01 -41.78
C SER A 6 38.51 -43.58 -41.98
N GLY A 7 38.95 -42.82 -40.98
CA GLY A 7 39.17 -43.10 -39.56
C GLY A 7 40.01 -41.96 -38.95
N SER A 8 39.86 -41.80 -37.63
CA SER A 8 40.84 -41.32 -36.62
C SER A 8 41.58 -39.98 -36.77
N GLY A 9 41.46 -39.16 -35.72
CA GLY A 9 42.45 -38.16 -35.32
C GLY A 9 41.97 -37.33 -34.12
N ILE A 10 42.63 -37.49 -32.96
CA ILE A 10 42.31 -36.90 -31.65
C ILE A 10 43.06 -35.57 -31.43
N GLU A 11 42.33 -34.52 -30.99
CA GLU A 11 42.64 -33.31 -30.17
C GLU A 11 43.97 -32.50 -30.34
N PRO A 12 44.16 -31.31 -29.72
CA PRO A 12 43.24 -30.37 -29.02
C PRO A 12 43.35 -28.91 -29.54
N GLY A 13 42.37 -28.04 -29.26
CA GLY A 13 42.44 -26.63 -29.69
C GLY A 13 41.53 -25.65 -28.94
N GLN A 14 42.05 -25.13 -27.82
CA GLN A 14 41.86 -23.78 -27.26
C GLN A 14 40.44 -23.17 -27.23
N GLN A 15 39.85 -23.15 -26.04
CA GLN A 15 38.76 -22.27 -25.66
C GLN A 15 39.21 -20.80 -25.74
N GLN A 16 38.62 -20.02 -26.66
CA GLN A 16 38.64 -18.56 -26.59
C GLN A 16 37.34 -18.06 -25.94
N PRO A 17 37.41 -17.09 -25.02
CA PRO A 17 36.23 -16.61 -24.30
C PRO A 17 35.30 -15.84 -25.23
N ILE A 18 34.00 -16.16 -25.15
CA ILE A 18 32.93 -15.42 -25.82
C ILE A 18 32.89 -14.01 -25.23
N GLN A 19 33.54 -13.05 -25.89
CA GLN A 19 33.34 -11.64 -25.64
C GLN A 19 31.92 -11.29 -26.09
N ARG A 20 30.97 -11.26 -25.13
CA ARG A 20 29.66 -10.64 -25.34
C ARG A 20 29.90 -9.16 -25.65
N ARG A 21 29.92 -8.84 -26.93
CA ARG A 21 29.91 -7.47 -27.46
C ARG A 21 28.69 -6.77 -26.85
N MET A 22 28.92 -5.91 -25.87
CA MET A 22 27.87 -5.02 -25.37
C MET A 22 27.42 -4.16 -26.54
N TYR A 23 26.21 -4.40 -27.03
CA TYR A 23 25.56 -3.45 -27.92
C TYR A 23 25.33 -2.18 -27.11
N ARG A 24 26.18 -1.17 -27.38
CA ARG A 24 25.98 0.20 -26.98
C ARG A 24 24.60 0.62 -27.49
N THR A 25 23.62 0.73 -26.60
CA THR A 25 22.33 1.34 -26.90
C THR A 25 22.61 2.80 -27.29
N GLN A 26 22.54 3.09 -28.59
CA GLN A 26 22.53 4.46 -29.08
C GLN A 26 21.19 5.06 -28.66
N THR A 27 21.22 5.95 -27.67
CA THR A 27 20.06 6.77 -27.31
C THR A 27 20.03 7.98 -28.25
N THR A 28 19.58 7.75 -29.48
CA THR A 28 19.32 8.82 -30.45
C THR A 28 17.91 8.64 -30.99
N GLY A 29 17.00 9.49 -30.50
CA GLY A 29 15.82 10.00 -31.18
C GLY A 29 14.83 9.01 -31.78
N ASN A 30 13.75 8.73 -31.03
CA ASN A 30 12.44 8.49 -31.64
C ASN A 30 11.37 9.30 -30.88
N PHE A 31 11.44 10.62 -30.99
CA PHE A 31 10.42 11.57 -30.50
C PHE A 31 9.31 11.69 -31.56
N GLY A 32 8.56 10.62 -31.78
CA GLY A 32 7.53 10.56 -32.83
C GLY A 32 6.20 9.94 -32.44
N ALA A 33 6.06 9.48 -31.18
CA ALA A 33 4.78 9.09 -30.60
C ALA A 33 4.67 9.84 -29.28
N GLU A 34 3.56 10.53 -29.04
CA GLU A 34 3.35 11.26 -27.80
C GLU A 34 3.63 10.34 -26.61
N PRO A 35 4.60 10.68 -25.73
CA PRO A 35 4.72 9.96 -24.48
C PRO A 35 3.48 10.35 -23.70
N ILE A 36 2.48 9.47 -23.71
CA ILE A 36 1.51 9.42 -22.62
C ILE A 36 2.40 9.39 -21.37
N PHE A 37 2.42 10.49 -20.61
CA PHE A 37 3.19 10.56 -19.36
C PHE A 37 2.48 9.64 -18.36
N ASN A 38 2.71 8.34 -18.54
CA ASN A 38 2.36 7.32 -17.59
C ASN A 38 3.17 7.63 -16.33
N SER A 39 2.52 7.50 -15.18
CA SER A 39 3.08 7.67 -13.83
C SER A 39 4.38 6.88 -13.57
N GLU A 40 4.86 6.09 -14.53
CA GLU A 40 6.02 5.20 -14.49
C GLU A 40 7.35 5.87 -14.93
N VAL A 41 7.32 7.11 -15.43
CA VAL A 41 8.54 7.83 -15.88
C VAL A 41 8.97 8.93 -14.91
N VAL A 42 8.64 8.79 -13.62
CA VAL A 42 9.09 9.70 -12.57
C VAL A 42 10.49 9.27 -12.11
N PRO A 43 11.51 10.15 -12.15
CA PRO A 43 12.83 9.85 -11.59
C PRO A 43 12.73 9.37 -10.15
N SER A 44 13.55 8.40 -9.74
CA SER A 44 13.49 7.82 -8.39
C SER A 44 13.67 8.86 -7.27
N SER A 45 14.45 9.91 -7.51
CA SER A 45 14.63 11.04 -6.60
C SER A 45 13.39 11.93 -6.44
N LEU A 46 12.37 11.74 -7.27
CA LEU A 46 11.11 12.48 -7.27
C LEU A 46 9.91 11.58 -7.00
N GLY A 47 10.08 10.40 -6.39
CA GLY A 47 8.99 9.44 -6.18
C GLY A 47 7.74 10.02 -5.51
N GLU A 48 7.88 11.04 -4.67
CA GLU A 48 6.79 11.75 -4.01
C GLU A 48 5.79 12.45 -4.95
N ILE A 49 6.19 12.80 -6.18
CA ILE A 49 5.28 13.46 -7.14
C ILE A 49 4.43 12.47 -7.94
N ALA A 50 4.79 11.18 -7.94
CA ALA A 50 4.11 10.17 -8.74
C ALA A 50 2.61 10.03 -8.39
N PRO A 51 2.18 10.04 -7.12
CA PRO A 51 0.75 10.06 -6.78
C PRO A 51 0.01 11.26 -7.37
N ILE A 52 0.62 12.45 -7.38
CA ILE A 52 0.02 13.68 -7.92
C ILE A 52 -0.24 13.54 -9.41
N LEU A 53 0.73 13.03 -10.17
CA LEU A 53 0.58 12.83 -11.61
C LEU A 53 -0.42 11.73 -11.96
N ARG A 54 -0.50 10.68 -11.12
CA ARG A 54 -1.53 9.64 -11.26
C ARG A 54 -2.92 10.23 -11.10
N VAL A 55 -3.14 11.02 -10.06
CA VAL A 55 -4.40 11.73 -9.84
C VAL A 55 -4.70 12.68 -11.00
N ALA A 56 -3.71 13.43 -11.50
CA ALA A 56 -3.89 14.32 -12.64
C ALA A 56 -4.42 13.57 -13.88
N ASN A 57 -3.88 12.39 -14.18
CA ASN A 57 -4.33 11.58 -15.31
C ASN A 57 -5.74 10.98 -15.08
N GLU A 58 -6.10 10.66 -13.83
CA GLU A 58 -7.43 10.13 -13.48
C GLU A 58 -8.52 11.20 -13.60
N VAL A 59 -8.21 12.45 -13.24
CA VAL A 59 -9.18 13.55 -13.25
C VAL A 59 -9.31 14.23 -14.61
N GLU A 60 -8.31 14.10 -15.49
CA GLU A 60 -8.25 14.73 -16.82
C GLU A 60 -9.50 14.53 -17.68
N PRO A 61 -10.09 13.32 -17.79
CA PRO A 61 -11.31 13.12 -18.58
C PRO A 61 -12.54 13.84 -17.99
N THR A 62 -12.54 14.11 -16.70
CA THR A 62 -13.70 14.72 -16.00
C THR A 62 -13.54 16.23 -15.87
N ASN A 63 -12.35 16.70 -15.52
CA ASN A 63 -12.03 18.12 -15.40
C ASN A 63 -10.58 18.38 -15.85
N PRO A 64 -10.38 18.79 -17.13
CA PRO A 64 -9.05 19.07 -17.66
C PRO A 64 -8.31 20.20 -16.93
N ARG A 65 -9.03 21.19 -16.37
CA ARG A 65 -8.39 22.30 -15.64
C ARG A 65 -7.82 21.82 -14.31
N VAL A 66 -8.54 20.97 -13.57
CA VAL A 66 -8.03 20.37 -12.33
C VAL A 66 -6.82 19.48 -12.60
N ALA A 67 -6.83 18.71 -13.70
CA ALA A 67 -5.67 17.91 -14.11
C ALA A 67 -4.44 18.78 -14.39
N TYR A 68 -4.63 19.89 -15.12
CA TYR A 68 -3.58 20.88 -15.36
C TYR A 68 -3.01 21.43 -14.03
N LEU A 69 -3.87 21.82 -13.08
CA LEU A 69 -3.44 22.33 -11.79
C LEU A 69 -2.67 21.31 -10.96
N CYS A 70 -3.08 20.03 -11.00
CA CYS A 70 -2.33 18.93 -10.37
C CYS A 70 -0.94 18.77 -10.99
N ARG A 71 -0.81 18.84 -12.32
CA ARG A 71 0.50 18.77 -13.02
C ARG A 71 1.37 19.98 -12.71
N PHE A 72 0.77 21.17 -12.63
CA PHE A 72 1.47 22.39 -12.27
C PHE A 72 2.03 22.30 -10.85
N TYR A 73 1.21 21.84 -9.91
CA TYR A 73 1.65 21.59 -8.53
C TYR A 73 2.76 20.52 -8.47
N ALA A 74 2.65 19.44 -9.23
CA ALA A 74 3.69 18.42 -9.32
C ALA A 74 5.02 18.99 -9.84
N PHE A 75 4.99 19.92 -10.80
CA PHE A 75 6.17 20.61 -11.30
C PHE A 75 6.81 21.49 -10.22
N GLU A 76 6.02 22.29 -9.50
CA GLU A 76 6.53 23.10 -8.38
C GLU A 76 7.15 22.23 -7.28
N LYS A 77 6.46 21.15 -6.88
CA LYS A 77 6.95 20.21 -5.87
C LYS A 77 8.25 19.56 -6.33
N ALA A 78 8.35 19.14 -7.59
CA ALA A 78 9.59 18.64 -8.17
C ALA A 78 10.71 19.70 -8.13
N HIS A 79 10.40 20.97 -8.36
CA HIS A 79 11.36 22.07 -8.24
C HIS A 79 11.86 22.25 -6.80
N ARG A 80 10.98 22.17 -5.81
CA ARG A 80 11.36 22.22 -4.37
C ARG A 80 12.24 21.03 -3.96
N LEU A 81 11.94 19.83 -4.45
CA LEU A 81 12.71 18.61 -4.13
C LEU A 81 14.12 18.59 -4.73
N ASP A 82 14.32 19.13 -5.93
CA ASP A 82 15.65 19.17 -6.58
C ASP A 82 15.82 20.45 -7.42
N SER A 83 16.03 21.58 -6.76
CA SER A 83 16.11 22.89 -7.42
C SER A 83 17.19 22.97 -8.51
N LYS A 84 18.32 22.27 -8.32
CA LYS A 84 19.44 22.23 -9.27
C LYS A 84 19.27 21.20 -10.39
N SER A 85 18.24 20.35 -10.31
CA SER A 85 18.00 19.27 -11.29
C SER A 85 19.21 18.34 -11.44
N SER A 86 19.82 18.01 -10.30
CA SER A 86 21.04 17.21 -10.18
C SER A 86 20.78 15.71 -10.25
N GLY A 87 19.55 15.27 -9.97
CA GLY A 87 19.14 13.88 -10.03
C GLY A 87 19.13 13.31 -11.45
N ARG A 88 19.39 12.01 -11.57
CA ARG A 88 19.39 11.30 -12.86
C ARG A 88 18.03 11.45 -13.54
N GLY A 89 18.00 12.02 -14.75
CA GLY A 89 16.78 12.21 -15.52
C GLY A 89 15.86 13.35 -15.05
N VAL A 90 16.16 14.02 -13.93
CA VAL A 90 15.30 15.08 -13.36
C VAL A 90 15.16 16.27 -14.30
N ARG A 91 16.26 16.72 -14.91
CA ARG A 91 16.21 17.85 -15.86
C ARG A 91 15.32 17.53 -17.06
N GLN A 92 15.49 16.36 -17.66
CA GLN A 92 14.70 15.91 -18.81
C GLN A 92 13.22 15.83 -18.43
N PHE A 93 12.92 15.23 -17.28
CA PHE A 93 11.57 15.12 -16.75
C PHE A 93 10.91 16.50 -16.54
N LYS A 94 11.58 17.44 -15.85
CA LYS A 94 11.07 18.79 -15.61
C LYS A 94 10.83 19.55 -16.90
N THR A 95 11.78 19.49 -17.83
CA THR A 95 11.63 20.15 -19.14
C THR A 95 10.42 19.60 -19.90
N ALA A 96 10.24 18.28 -19.92
CA ALA A 96 9.13 17.65 -20.63
C ALA A 96 7.77 17.96 -19.95
N LEU A 97 7.73 17.98 -18.61
CA LEU A 97 6.54 18.37 -17.86
C LEU A 97 6.18 19.85 -18.10
N LEU A 98 7.17 20.75 -18.13
CA LEU A 98 6.97 22.16 -18.41
C LEU A 98 6.40 22.39 -19.81
N GLN A 99 6.97 21.74 -20.84
CA GLN A 99 6.46 21.83 -22.22
C GLN A 99 5.00 21.36 -22.33
N ARG A 100 4.63 20.32 -21.57
CA ARG A 100 3.24 19.85 -21.50
C ARG A 100 2.33 20.90 -20.85
N LEU A 101 2.76 21.49 -19.75
CA LEU A 101 2.02 22.57 -19.07
C LEU A 101 1.80 23.76 -20.00
N GLU A 102 2.82 24.20 -20.72
CA GLU A 102 2.72 25.29 -21.70
C GLU A 102 1.67 25.01 -22.78
N ARG A 103 1.61 23.76 -23.28
CA ARG A 103 0.64 23.33 -24.29
C ARG A 103 -0.80 23.25 -23.75
N GLU A 104 -0.96 22.77 -22.52
CA GLU A 104 -2.27 22.51 -21.90
C GLU A 104 -2.89 23.74 -21.22
N ASN A 105 -2.11 24.77 -20.89
CA ASN A 105 -2.60 25.90 -20.10
C ASN A 105 -3.78 26.65 -20.76
N ASP A 106 -3.59 27.16 -21.98
CA ASP A 106 -4.60 27.94 -22.68
C ASP A 106 -5.90 27.15 -22.98
N PRO A 107 -5.87 25.91 -23.52
CA PRO A 107 -7.09 25.18 -23.78
C PRO A 107 -7.86 24.83 -22.50
N THR A 108 -7.15 24.43 -21.42
CA THR A 108 -7.80 24.11 -20.14
C THR A 108 -8.35 25.36 -19.46
N LEU A 109 -7.68 26.50 -19.60
CA LEU A 109 -8.14 27.79 -19.06
C LEU A 109 -9.40 28.28 -19.78
N LYS A 110 -9.48 28.14 -21.12
CA LYS A 110 -10.68 28.46 -21.90
C LYS A 110 -11.87 27.57 -21.54
N GLY A 111 -11.61 26.31 -21.23
CA GLY A 111 -12.62 25.34 -20.79
C GLY A 111 -13.00 25.42 -19.31
N ARG A 112 -12.40 26.34 -18.54
CA ARG A 112 -12.64 26.45 -17.09
C ARG A 112 -14.07 26.93 -16.82
N VAL A 113 -14.75 26.26 -15.89
CA VAL A 113 -16.14 26.58 -15.53
C VAL A 113 -16.19 27.76 -14.57
N ASN A 114 -15.28 27.81 -13.59
CA ASN A 114 -15.25 28.83 -12.56
C ASN A 114 -14.39 30.05 -12.93
N ARG A 115 -14.58 31.13 -12.17
CA ARG A 115 -13.87 32.40 -12.36
C ARG A 115 -12.39 32.35 -11.95
N SER A 116 -12.01 31.43 -11.08
CA SER A 116 -10.64 31.26 -10.60
C SER A 116 -10.29 29.78 -10.43
N ASP A 117 -9.00 29.48 -10.47
CA ASP A 117 -8.49 28.13 -10.25
C ASP A 117 -8.74 27.62 -8.82
N ALA A 118 -8.66 28.49 -7.80
CA ALA A 118 -9.04 28.12 -6.44
C ALA A 118 -10.50 27.67 -6.33
N LYS A 119 -11.41 28.39 -6.99
CA LYS A 119 -12.83 28.02 -7.00
C LYS A 119 -13.09 26.73 -7.79
N GLU A 120 -12.40 26.55 -8.91
CA GLU A 120 -12.45 25.31 -9.70
C GLU A 120 -12.01 24.10 -8.85
N MET A 121 -10.87 24.21 -8.16
CA MET A 121 -10.37 23.16 -7.26
C MET A 121 -11.31 22.89 -6.10
N ARG A 122 -11.86 23.93 -5.46
CA ARG A 122 -12.81 23.79 -4.36
C ARG A 122 -14.06 23.04 -4.80
N THR A 123 -14.70 23.50 -5.87
CA THR A 123 -15.94 22.86 -6.36
C THR A 123 -15.67 21.41 -6.73
N TYR A 124 -14.59 21.15 -7.46
CA TYR A 124 -14.22 19.78 -7.83
C TYR A 124 -13.96 18.89 -6.61
N TYR A 125 -13.25 19.38 -5.58
CA TYR A 125 -12.98 18.62 -4.37
C TYR A 125 -14.26 18.25 -3.60
N GLN A 126 -15.19 19.21 -3.45
CA GLN A 126 -16.47 18.97 -2.79
C GLN A 126 -17.33 17.96 -3.58
N ASP A 127 -17.39 18.10 -4.90
CA ASP A 127 -18.11 17.19 -5.77
C ASP A 127 -17.49 15.79 -5.76
N TYR A 128 -16.15 15.70 -5.75
CA TYR A 128 -15.42 14.45 -5.65
C TYR A 128 -15.74 13.73 -4.34
N TYR A 129 -15.72 14.44 -3.21
CA TYR A 129 -16.04 13.87 -1.90
C TYR A 129 -17.47 13.30 -1.88
N LYS A 130 -18.46 14.07 -2.36
CA LYS A 130 -19.86 13.62 -2.40
C LYS A 130 -20.00 12.37 -3.28
N LYS A 131 -19.47 12.41 -4.49
CA LYS A 131 -19.65 11.36 -5.50
C LYS A 131 -18.86 10.09 -5.22
N TYR A 132 -17.61 10.20 -4.75
CA TYR A 132 -16.73 9.03 -4.63
C TYR A 132 -16.55 8.54 -3.20
N ILE A 133 -16.74 9.39 -2.18
CA ILE A 133 -16.55 8.98 -0.79
C ILE A 133 -17.92 8.78 -0.13
N GLN A 134 -18.80 9.78 -0.17
CA GLN A 134 -20.09 9.71 0.51
C GLN A 134 -21.02 8.67 -0.13
N GLU A 135 -21.10 8.59 -1.46
CA GLU A 135 -21.87 7.53 -2.14
C GLU A 135 -21.34 6.12 -1.81
N LEU A 136 -20.02 5.92 -1.81
CA LEU A 136 -19.42 4.61 -1.48
C LEU A 136 -19.62 4.24 -0.01
N GLN A 137 -19.62 5.21 0.91
CA GLN A 137 -19.95 4.98 2.32
C GLN A 137 -21.41 4.57 2.53
N ASN A 138 -22.32 5.17 1.74
CA ASN A 138 -23.76 4.93 1.85
C ASN A 138 -24.22 3.67 1.08
N ALA A 139 -23.39 3.15 0.17
CA ALA A 139 -23.71 1.93 -0.57
C ALA A 139 -23.87 0.73 0.39
N ALA A 140 -24.98 -0.01 0.24
CA ALA A 140 -25.30 -1.17 1.07
C ALA A 140 -24.22 -2.27 0.97
N ASP A 141 -23.62 -2.38 -0.21
CA ASP A 141 -22.46 -3.24 -0.46
C ASP A 141 -21.18 -2.51 -0.05
N LYS A 142 -20.85 -2.60 1.25
CA LYS A 142 -19.53 -2.21 1.83
C LYS A 142 -18.33 -2.99 1.24
N ALA A 143 -18.50 -3.61 0.07
CA ALA A 143 -17.59 -4.56 -0.56
C ALA A 143 -16.45 -3.89 -1.33
N ASP A 144 -16.61 -2.63 -1.75
CA ASP A 144 -15.61 -1.95 -2.57
C ASP A 144 -14.58 -1.16 -1.74
N ARG A 145 -14.05 -1.78 -0.68
CA ARG A 145 -12.98 -1.22 0.18
C ARG A 145 -11.83 -0.66 -0.65
N ALA A 146 -11.39 -1.39 -1.67
CA ALA A 146 -10.30 -0.96 -2.53
C ALA A 146 -10.61 0.35 -3.27
N LYS A 147 -11.87 0.53 -3.74
CA LYS A 147 -12.30 1.79 -4.37
C LYS A 147 -12.34 2.93 -3.35
N LEU A 148 -12.81 2.65 -2.14
CA LEU A 148 -12.87 3.65 -1.07
C LEU A 148 -11.48 4.07 -0.60
N THR A 149 -10.54 3.13 -0.39
CA THR A 149 -9.13 3.42 -0.09
C THR A 149 -8.50 4.28 -1.19
N LYS A 150 -8.73 3.92 -2.46
CA LYS A 150 -8.27 4.73 -3.59
C LYS A 150 -8.88 6.13 -3.56
N ALA A 151 -10.18 6.26 -3.28
CA ALA A 151 -10.86 7.55 -3.23
C ALA A 151 -10.28 8.47 -2.15
N TYR A 152 -9.97 7.94 -0.96
CA TYR A 152 -9.30 8.71 0.09
C TYR A 152 -7.88 9.15 -0.29
N GLN A 153 -7.11 8.27 -0.95
CA GLN A 153 -5.77 8.63 -1.46
C GLN A 153 -5.85 9.77 -2.48
N THR A 154 -6.78 9.68 -3.42
CA THR A 154 -7.01 10.73 -4.42
C THR A 154 -7.49 12.03 -3.78
N ALA A 155 -8.42 11.97 -2.82
CA ALA A 155 -8.88 13.15 -2.09
C ALA A 155 -7.75 13.83 -1.31
N THR A 156 -6.85 13.06 -0.69
CA THR A 156 -5.68 13.60 0.03
C THR A 156 -4.79 14.42 -0.90
N VAL A 157 -4.50 13.88 -2.09
CA VAL A 157 -3.71 14.58 -3.11
C VAL A 157 -4.44 15.81 -3.65
N LEU A 158 -5.74 15.71 -3.92
CA LEU A 158 -6.53 16.85 -4.41
C LEU A 158 -6.56 18.00 -3.41
N PHE A 159 -6.66 17.70 -2.11
CA PHE A 159 -6.61 18.71 -1.06
C PHE A 159 -5.23 19.37 -0.94
N GLU A 160 -4.14 18.61 -1.09
CA GLU A 160 -2.77 19.15 -1.14
C GLU A 160 -2.63 20.18 -2.28
N VAL A 161 -3.15 19.85 -3.47
CA VAL A 161 -3.17 20.76 -4.63
C VAL A 161 -4.05 21.98 -4.36
N LEU A 162 -5.25 21.79 -3.80
CA LEU A 162 -6.18 22.87 -3.46
C LEU A 162 -5.51 23.88 -2.52
N LYS A 163 -4.85 23.40 -1.46
CA LYS A 163 -4.13 24.25 -0.51
C LYS A 163 -3.05 25.08 -1.20
N ALA A 164 -2.28 24.47 -2.10
CA ALA A 164 -1.23 25.16 -2.85
C ALA A 164 -1.78 26.22 -3.82
N VAL A 165 -2.89 25.94 -4.50
CA VAL A 165 -3.56 26.89 -5.39
C VAL A 165 -4.12 28.08 -4.60
N ASN A 166 -4.75 27.82 -3.44
CA ASN A 166 -5.26 28.87 -2.56
C ASN A 166 -4.12 29.78 -2.06
N GLN A 167 -3.01 29.19 -1.59
CA GLN A 167 -1.82 29.94 -1.19
C GLN A 167 -1.27 30.81 -2.32
N SER A 168 -1.20 30.28 -3.55
CA SER A 168 -0.73 31.02 -4.72
C SER A 168 -1.61 32.22 -5.10
N GLN A 169 -2.91 32.14 -4.76
CA GLN A 169 -3.89 33.22 -4.99
C GLN A 169 -4.12 34.09 -3.74
N SER A 170 -3.33 33.91 -2.68
CA SER A 170 -3.50 34.60 -1.38
C SER A 170 -4.90 34.46 -0.78
N LEU A 171 -5.50 33.28 -0.94
CA LEU A 171 -6.79 32.89 -0.39
C LEU A 171 -6.62 31.89 0.75
N GLU A 172 -7.48 31.95 1.75
CA GLU A 172 -7.60 30.91 2.77
C GLU A 172 -8.47 29.75 2.27
N VAL A 173 -8.28 28.57 2.85
CA VAL A 173 -9.15 27.42 2.57
C VAL A 173 -10.41 27.58 3.41
N ASP A 174 -11.59 27.36 2.82
CA ASP A 174 -12.83 27.46 3.56
C ASP A 174 -12.93 26.39 4.65
N HIS A 175 -13.42 26.77 5.83
CA HIS A 175 -13.59 25.88 6.97
C HIS A 175 -14.36 24.59 6.64
N GLU A 176 -15.38 24.66 5.78
CA GLU A 176 -16.13 23.49 5.32
C GLU A 176 -15.23 22.46 4.59
N VAL A 177 -14.30 22.95 3.78
CA VAL A 177 -13.38 22.11 3.00
C VAL A 177 -12.33 21.48 3.92
N GLU A 178 -11.85 22.23 4.92
CA GLU A 178 -10.96 21.71 5.96
C GLU A 178 -11.64 20.62 6.79
N GLU A 179 -12.90 20.83 7.21
CA GLU A 179 -13.65 19.83 7.97
C GLU A 179 -13.87 18.54 7.17
N ILE A 180 -14.19 18.65 5.88
CA ILE A 180 -14.26 17.49 4.98
C ILE A 180 -12.93 16.77 4.92
N HIS A 181 -11.81 17.51 4.79
CA HIS A 181 -10.49 16.90 4.73
C HIS A 181 -10.07 16.23 6.03
N ASN A 182 -10.40 16.80 7.19
CA ASN A 182 -10.12 16.17 8.48
C ASN A 182 -10.79 14.79 8.58
N LYS A 183 -12.04 14.67 8.11
CA LYS A 183 -12.75 13.37 8.02
C LYS A 183 -12.04 12.40 7.07
N VAL A 184 -11.56 12.89 5.92
CA VAL A 184 -10.77 12.10 4.97
C VAL A 184 -9.47 11.61 5.62
N GLU A 185 -8.76 12.46 6.35
CA GLU A 185 -7.49 12.14 6.99
C GLU A 185 -7.67 11.07 8.08
N GLU A 186 -8.68 11.22 8.94
CA GLU A 186 -9.04 10.24 9.96
C GLU A 186 -9.34 8.87 9.33
N LYS A 187 -10.15 8.84 8.27
CA LYS A 187 -10.48 7.58 7.59
C LYS A 187 -9.27 7.00 6.85
N THR A 188 -8.43 7.82 6.24
CA THR A 188 -7.21 7.36 5.54
C THR A 188 -6.27 6.60 6.50
N LYS A 189 -6.17 7.03 7.76
CA LYS A 189 -5.37 6.33 8.79
C LYS A 189 -5.89 4.94 9.13
N ILE A 190 -7.18 4.70 8.91
CA ILE A 190 -7.88 3.44 9.21
C ILE A 190 -7.86 2.49 8.00
N TYR A 191 -8.00 3.02 6.77
CA TYR A 191 -7.99 2.24 5.54
C TYR A 191 -6.58 1.95 5.04
N VAL A 192 -5.90 1.03 5.71
CA VAL A 192 -4.54 0.60 5.32
C VAL A 192 -4.60 -0.25 4.04
N PRO A 193 -3.77 0.05 3.02
CA PRO A 193 -3.65 -0.77 1.81
C PRO A 193 -2.99 -2.14 2.08
N TYR A 194 -3.11 -3.08 1.14
CA TYR A 194 -2.39 -4.36 1.09
C TYR A 194 -2.78 -5.45 2.09
N ASN A 195 -3.49 -5.13 3.17
CA ASN A 195 -4.05 -6.12 4.09
C ASN A 195 -5.30 -6.77 3.51
N ILE A 196 -5.34 -8.11 3.49
CA ILE A 196 -6.50 -8.90 3.07
C ILE A 196 -7.60 -8.82 4.12
N LEU A 197 -7.22 -8.81 5.40
CA LEU A 197 -8.18 -8.75 6.50
C LEU A 197 -8.42 -7.30 6.94
N PRO A 198 -9.66 -6.79 6.77
CA PRO A 198 -9.97 -5.42 7.11
C PRO A 198 -10.36 -5.37 8.60
N LEU A 199 -9.34 -5.31 9.45
CA LEU A 199 -9.49 -5.35 10.92
C LEU A 199 -9.99 -4.03 11.53
N ASP A 200 -10.21 -3.01 10.71
CA ASP A 200 -10.78 -1.74 11.14
C ASP A 200 -12.27 -1.84 11.53
N PRO A 201 -12.75 -0.97 12.44
CA PRO A 201 -14.13 -0.98 12.91
C PRO A 201 -15.17 -0.91 11.79
N ASP A 202 -14.91 -0.10 10.76
CA ASP A 202 -15.85 0.16 9.66
C ASP A 202 -16.07 -1.05 8.75
N SER A 203 -15.13 -2.01 8.79
CA SER A 203 -15.09 -3.17 7.90
C SER A 203 -15.49 -4.49 8.54
N SER A 204 -15.95 -4.46 9.79
CA SER A 204 -16.50 -5.61 10.52
C SER A 204 -17.53 -6.43 9.73
N ASN A 205 -18.32 -5.77 8.87
CA ASN A 205 -19.38 -6.41 8.08
C ASN A 205 -18.93 -6.98 6.72
N GLN A 206 -17.64 -6.86 6.34
CA GLN A 206 -17.14 -7.41 5.09
C GLN A 206 -17.25 -8.93 5.06
N ALA A 207 -17.47 -9.52 3.87
CA ALA A 207 -17.74 -10.95 3.73
C ALA A 207 -16.67 -11.85 4.38
N ILE A 208 -15.39 -11.50 4.23
CA ILE A 208 -14.28 -12.24 4.83
C ILE A 208 -14.29 -12.22 6.36
N MET A 209 -14.82 -11.15 6.98
CA MET A 209 -14.94 -11.01 8.43
C MET A 209 -16.14 -11.79 9.01
N ARG A 210 -17.03 -12.31 8.14
CA ARG A 210 -18.18 -13.15 8.56
C ARG A 210 -17.83 -14.62 8.72
N PHE A 211 -16.65 -15.06 8.28
CA PHE A 211 -16.20 -16.43 8.51
C PHE A 211 -15.94 -16.67 9.99
N HIS A 212 -16.55 -17.71 10.56
CA HIS A 212 -16.47 -18.03 12.00
C HIS A 212 -15.02 -18.30 12.44
N GLU A 213 -14.20 -18.87 11.55
CA GLU A 213 -12.81 -19.21 11.83
C GLU A 213 -11.91 -17.96 11.89
N ILE A 214 -12.22 -16.95 11.06
CA ILE A 214 -11.58 -15.64 11.12
C ILE A 214 -11.97 -14.94 12.43
N GLN A 215 -13.26 -14.94 12.77
CA GLN A 215 -13.75 -14.35 14.02
C GLN A 215 -13.13 -15.03 15.25
N ALA A 216 -13.05 -16.36 15.25
CA ALA A 216 -12.44 -17.14 16.31
C ALA A 216 -10.96 -16.78 16.52
N ALA A 217 -10.19 -16.68 15.42
CA ALA A 217 -8.78 -16.30 15.48
C ALA A 217 -8.58 -14.84 15.95
N VAL A 218 -9.40 -13.90 15.47
CA VAL A 218 -9.37 -12.49 15.91
C VAL A 218 -9.70 -12.37 17.40
N GLN A 219 -10.71 -13.10 17.89
CA GLN A 219 -11.06 -13.10 19.30
C GLN A 219 -9.94 -13.71 20.17
N ALA A 220 -9.28 -14.77 19.68
CA ALA A 220 -8.19 -15.40 20.39
C ALA A 220 -6.99 -14.45 20.62
N ILE A 221 -6.56 -13.70 19.61
CA ILE A 221 -5.45 -12.74 19.76
C ILE A 221 -5.81 -11.50 20.58
N ARG A 222 -7.10 -11.16 20.65
CA ARG A 222 -7.62 -10.08 21.53
C ARG A 222 -7.73 -10.50 22.99
N ASN A 223 -7.55 -11.79 23.31
CA ASN A 223 -7.52 -12.25 24.70
C ASN A 223 -6.18 -11.88 25.36
N VAL A 224 -6.06 -10.61 25.77
CA VAL A 224 -4.87 -10.01 26.38
C VAL A 224 -4.96 -9.96 27.91
N ARG A 225 -5.84 -10.76 28.52
CA ARG A 225 -6.00 -10.81 29.98
C ARG A 225 -4.68 -11.24 30.62
N GLY A 226 -4.22 -10.47 31.60
CA GLY A 226 -2.98 -10.74 32.33
C GLY A 226 -1.71 -10.18 31.70
N LEU A 227 -1.77 -9.53 30.53
CA LEU A 227 -0.59 -8.88 29.94
C LEU A 227 -0.24 -7.56 30.67
N PRO A 228 1.04 -7.33 31.00
CA PRO A 228 1.48 -6.08 31.62
C PRO A 228 1.59 -4.99 30.54
N TRP A 229 0.54 -4.21 30.37
CA TRP A 229 0.54 -3.07 29.44
C TRP A 229 1.35 -1.89 30.00
N PRO A 230 2.07 -1.14 29.16
CA PRO A 230 2.60 0.17 29.52
C PRO A 230 1.51 1.08 30.07
N LYS A 231 1.88 2.06 30.91
CA LYS A 231 0.93 2.95 31.59
C LYS A 231 0.19 3.93 30.66
N ASP A 232 0.47 3.90 29.36
CA ASP A 232 -0.15 4.80 28.39
C ASP A 232 -1.65 4.45 28.18
N PRO A 233 -2.58 5.38 28.45
CA PRO A 233 -4.01 5.10 28.43
C PRO A 233 -4.59 4.87 27.03
N GLU A 234 -3.97 5.41 25.97
CA GLU A 234 -4.50 5.33 24.59
C GLU A 234 -4.42 3.92 23.98
N VAL A 235 -3.60 3.02 24.53
CA VAL A 235 -3.37 1.67 23.97
C VAL A 235 -4.38 0.63 24.50
N LYS A 236 -5.09 0.92 25.60
CA LYS A 236 -5.69 -0.11 26.46
C LYS A 236 -7.06 -0.65 26.07
N ILE A 237 -7.83 0.03 25.23
CA ILE A 237 -9.27 -0.29 25.10
C ILE A 237 -9.55 -1.27 23.94
N GLU A 238 -8.70 -1.31 22.90
CA GLU A 238 -8.93 -2.14 21.71
C GLU A 238 -7.69 -2.93 21.23
N GLY A 239 -6.57 -2.85 21.95
CA GLY A 239 -5.32 -3.50 21.56
C GLY A 239 -5.34 -5.02 21.68
N ASP A 240 -4.68 -5.71 20.75
CA ASP A 240 -4.47 -7.15 20.79
C ASP A 240 -3.05 -7.54 21.25
N MET A 241 -2.77 -8.84 21.31
CA MET A 241 -1.45 -9.34 21.72
C MET A 241 -0.31 -8.77 20.86
N LEU A 242 -0.57 -8.45 19.58
CA LEU A 242 0.43 -7.93 18.66
C LEU A 242 0.68 -6.44 18.93
N ASP A 243 -0.35 -5.68 19.32
CA ASP A 243 -0.17 -4.30 19.82
C ASP A 243 0.63 -4.29 21.13
N TRP A 244 0.40 -5.27 22.01
CA TRP A 244 1.21 -5.42 23.22
C TRP A 244 2.68 -5.69 22.88
N LEU A 245 2.95 -6.61 21.96
CA LEU A 245 4.32 -6.88 21.48
C LEU A 245 4.94 -5.63 20.84
N GLN A 246 4.16 -4.87 20.08
CA GLN A 246 4.62 -3.61 19.51
C GLN A 246 5.08 -2.64 20.60
N ALA A 247 4.24 -2.43 21.62
CA ALA A 247 4.51 -1.48 22.69
C ALA A 247 5.70 -1.90 23.56
N MET A 248 5.86 -3.20 23.80
CA MET A 248 6.94 -3.73 24.66
C MET A 248 8.30 -3.81 23.96
N PHE A 249 8.32 -4.12 22.67
CA PHE A 249 9.56 -4.40 21.93
C PHE A 249 9.88 -3.37 20.84
N GLY A 250 9.00 -2.39 20.60
CA GLY A 250 9.22 -1.32 19.63
C GLY A 250 9.16 -1.80 18.17
N PHE A 251 8.35 -2.84 17.87
CA PHE A 251 8.20 -3.31 16.49
C PHE A 251 7.60 -2.22 15.58
N GLN A 252 8.00 -2.23 14.31
CA GLN A 252 7.43 -1.31 13.31
C GLN A 252 5.94 -1.63 13.07
N LYS A 253 5.11 -0.58 12.96
CA LYS A 253 3.65 -0.69 12.81
C LYS A 253 3.24 -1.63 11.67
N ASP A 254 3.83 -1.46 10.50
CA ASP A 254 3.47 -2.26 9.32
C ASP A 254 3.93 -3.71 9.45
N SER A 255 5.06 -3.96 10.12
CA SER A 255 5.49 -5.33 10.43
C SER A 255 4.49 -6.03 11.35
N VAL A 256 3.99 -5.33 12.37
CA VAL A 256 3.00 -5.87 13.31
C VAL A 256 1.68 -6.14 12.59
N ALA A 257 1.20 -5.19 11.78
CA ALA A 257 -0.02 -5.35 10.99
C ALA A 257 0.06 -6.55 10.03
N ASN A 258 1.19 -6.73 9.35
CA ASN A 258 1.42 -7.87 8.45
C ASN A 258 1.44 -9.20 9.21
N GLN A 259 2.15 -9.26 10.34
CA GLN A 259 2.25 -10.50 11.13
C GLN A 259 0.92 -10.88 11.80
N ARG A 260 0.15 -9.87 12.25
CA ARG A 260 -1.20 -10.06 12.77
C ARG A 260 -2.09 -10.76 11.76
N GLU A 261 -2.15 -10.23 10.53
CA GLU A 261 -2.95 -10.83 9.46
C GLU A 261 -2.50 -12.25 9.13
N HIS A 262 -1.19 -12.47 8.98
CA HIS A 262 -0.63 -13.78 8.67
C HIS A 262 -0.98 -14.81 9.75
N LEU A 263 -0.89 -14.44 11.04
CA LEU A 263 -1.25 -15.31 12.14
C LEU A 263 -2.75 -15.65 12.15
N ILE A 264 -3.63 -14.66 11.94
CA ILE A 264 -5.08 -14.88 11.87
C ILE A 264 -5.42 -15.86 10.73
N LEU A 265 -4.87 -15.63 9.53
CA LEU A 265 -5.12 -16.48 8.37
C LEU A 265 -4.60 -17.91 8.60
N LEU A 266 -3.43 -18.07 9.22
CA LEU A 266 -2.87 -19.39 9.54
C LEU A 266 -3.74 -20.16 10.54
N LEU A 267 -4.18 -19.49 11.61
CA LEU A 267 -5.07 -20.07 12.62
C LEU A 267 -6.40 -20.46 12.00
N ALA A 268 -7.03 -19.56 11.25
CA ALA A 268 -8.30 -19.83 10.58
C ALA A 268 -8.19 -20.99 9.57
N ASN A 269 -7.09 -21.07 8.80
CA ASN A 269 -6.87 -22.13 7.83
C ASN A 269 -6.71 -23.52 8.46
N VAL A 270 -6.04 -23.61 9.60
CA VAL A 270 -5.94 -24.88 10.33
C VAL A 270 -7.27 -25.22 11.00
N HIS A 271 -7.94 -24.23 11.57
CA HIS A 271 -9.20 -24.41 12.27
C HIS A 271 -10.31 -24.97 11.35
N ILE A 272 -10.52 -24.38 10.17
CA ILE A 272 -11.54 -24.85 9.21
C ILE A 272 -11.30 -26.29 8.73
N ARG A 273 -10.03 -26.72 8.63
CA ARG A 273 -9.67 -28.08 8.19
C ARG A 273 -9.99 -29.13 9.24
N GLN A 274 -9.93 -28.77 10.52
CA GLN A 274 -10.17 -29.69 11.63
C GLN A 274 -11.65 -29.68 12.07
N PHE A 275 -12.30 -28.51 12.05
CA PHE A 275 -13.65 -28.31 12.56
C PHE A 275 -14.52 -27.51 11.57
N PRO A 276 -15.10 -28.17 10.56
CA PRO A 276 -15.94 -27.49 9.56
C PRO A 276 -17.36 -27.14 10.08
N LYS A 277 -17.61 -27.14 11.40
CA LYS A 277 -18.96 -27.00 11.96
C LYS A 277 -19.30 -25.51 12.22
N PRO A 278 -20.21 -24.91 11.44
CA PRO A 278 -20.52 -23.48 11.55
C PRO A 278 -21.47 -23.13 12.72
N ASP A 279 -22.11 -24.11 13.35
CA ASP A 279 -23.21 -23.85 14.32
C ASP A 279 -22.74 -23.52 15.74
N GLN A 280 -21.42 -23.45 15.98
CA GLN A 280 -20.85 -23.11 17.28
C GLN A 280 -20.40 -21.65 17.33
N PRO A 281 -20.45 -21.00 18.50
CA PRO A 281 -19.90 -19.66 18.64
C PRO A 281 -18.42 -19.66 18.23
N PRO A 282 -17.93 -18.57 17.62
CA PRO A 282 -16.58 -18.49 17.07
C PRO A 282 -15.53 -18.58 18.18
N LYS A 283 -15.10 -19.81 18.49
CA LYS A 283 -14.02 -20.10 19.44
C LYS A 283 -12.94 -20.89 18.72
N LEU A 284 -11.70 -20.46 18.88
CA LEU A 284 -10.56 -21.16 18.30
C LEU A 284 -10.37 -22.50 19.03
N ASP A 285 -10.30 -23.59 18.28
CA ASP A 285 -10.04 -24.91 18.84
C ASP A 285 -8.58 -25.06 19.33
N ASP A 286 -8.41 -25.67 20.50
CA ASP A 286 -7.10 -25.85 21.13
C ASP A 286 -6.18 -26.77 20.31
N ASN A 287 -6.74 -27.77 19.60
CA ASN A 287 -5.95 -28.64 18.72
C ASN A 287 -5.46 -27.89 17.47
N ALA A 288 -6.27 -26.96 16.96
CA ALA A 288 -5.85 -26.10 15.84
C ALA A 288 -4.70 -25.18 16.26
N LEU A 289 -4.75 -24.65 17.48
CA LEU A 289 -3.65 -23.88 18.06
C LEU A 289 -2.39 -24.73 18.26
N ASP A 290 -2.51 -25.91 18.88
CA ASP A 290 -1.40 -26.84 19.12
C ASP A 290 -0.72 -27.26 17.79
N ASP A 291 -1.50 -27.44 16.72
CA ASP A 291 -1.02 -27.72 15.37
C ASP A 291 -0.21 -26.56 14.76
N VAL A 292 -0.74 -25.33 14.84
CA VAL A 292 -0.07 -24.14 14.33
C VAL A 292 1.23 -23.90 15.09
N MET A 293 1.20 -24.01 16.42
CA MET A 293 2.37 -23.91 17.29
C MET A 293 3.43 -24.95 16.93
N THR A 294 3.02 -26.21 16.75
CA THR A 294 3.92 -27.29 16.37
C THR A 294 4.59 -27.02 15.01
N LYS A 295 3.84 -26.51 14.03
CA LYS A 295 4.36 -26.15 12.70
C LYS A 295 5.34 -24.98 12.76
N LEU A 296 5.01 -23.90 13.48
CA LEU A 296 5.84 -22.70 13.61
C LEU A 296 7.19 -23.00 14.29
N PHE A 297 7.16 -23.74 15.41
CA PHE A 297 8.36 -24.00 16.19
C PHE A 297 9.14 -25.26 15.76
N ARG A 298 8.67 -26.00 14.73
CA ARG A 298 9.33 -27.21 14.25
C ARG A 298 10.79 -26.97 13.89
N ASN A 299 11.07 -25.89 13.16
CA ASN A 299 12.44 -25.56 12.76
C ASN A 299 13.31 -25.18 13.96
N TYR A 300 12.78 -24.37 14.87
CA TYR A 300 13.48 -24.02 16.12
C TYR A 300 13.83 -25.26 16.94
N LYS A 301 12.88 -26.18 17.15
CA LYS A 301 13.12 -27.43 17.88
C LYS A 301 14.21 -28.29 17.22
N LYS A 302 14.15 -28.47 15.90
CA LYS A 302 15.21 -29.18 15.15
C LYS A 302 16.58 -28.52 15.27
N TRP A 303 16.64 -27.19 15.28
CA TRP A 303 17.89 -26.45 15.49
C TRP A 303 18.44 -26.63 16.90
N CYS A 304 17.58 -26.61 17.91
CA CYS A 304 17.96 -26.91 19.29
C CYS A 304 18.52 -28.33 19.43
N GLU A 305 17.83 -29.32 18.86
CA GLU A 305 18.28 -30.71 18.80
C GLU A 305 19.64 -30.84 18.11
N TYR A 306 19.83 -30.18 16.95
CA TYR A 306 21.11 -30.19 16.24
C TYR A 306 22.26 -29.58 17.04
N LEU A 307 21.99 -28.58 17.88
CA LEU A 307 22.98 -27.91 18.72
C LEU A 307 23.12 -28.54 20.12
N ASP A 308 22.49 -29.69 20.37
CA ASP A 308 22.41 -30.34 21.70
C ASP A 308 21.95 -29.39 22.82
N ARG A 309 21.03 -28.46 22.49
CA ARG A 309 20.44 -27.51 23.45
C ARG A 309 18.99 -27.86 23.73
N LYS A 310 18.58 -27.72 24.99
CA LYS A 310 17.16 -27.79 25.36
C LYS A 310 16.42 -26.56 24.80
N PRO A 311 15.28 -26.74 24.12
CA PRO A 311 14.44 -25.62 23.72
C PRO A 311 14.02 -24.78 24.93
N SER A 312 14.21 -23.47 24.87
CA SER A 312 13.73 -22.55 25.92
C SER A 312 12.20 -22.41 25.89
N LEU A 313 11.59 -22.74 24.76
CA LEU A 313 10.14 -22.78 24.56
C LEU A 313 9.67 -24.22 24.73
N CYS A 314 9.30 -24.59 25.96
CA CYS A 314 8.80 -25.92 26.30
C CYS A 314 7.30 -25.89 26.61
N PHE A 315 6.49 -26.40 25.68
CA PHE A 315 5.03 -26.20 25.67
C PHE A 315 4.25 -27.03 26.69
N LYS A 316 4.87 -28.00 27.36
CA LYS A 316 4.20 -28.82 28.39
C LYS A 316 4.00 -28.07 29.71
N GLU A 317 4.75 -26.99 29.96
CA GLU A 317 4.69 -26.26 31.23
C GLU A 317 3.59 -25.18 31.27
N LEU A 318 3.10 -24.72 30.11
CA LEU A 318 2.04 -23.70 30.03
C LEU A 318 0.63 -24.23 30.33
N LYS A 319 0.40 -25.56 30.27
CA LYS A 319 -0.88 -26.15 30.71
C LYS A 319 -0.96 -26.32 32.24
N HIS A 320 0.13 -26.13 32.98
CA HIS A 320 0.20 -26.40 34.44
C HIS A 320 0.72 -25.22 35.29
N GLY A 321 0.95 -24.04 34.70
CA GLY A 321 1.23 -22.81 35.43
C GLY A 321 -0.05 -22.11 35.92
N THR A 322 -0.70 -22.70 36.93
CA THR A 322 -1.50 -22.11 38.05
C THR A 322 -2.38 -20.87 37.79
N GLY A 323 -3.63 -20.80 38.22
CA GLY A 323 -4.14 -21.14 39.54
C GLY A 323 -4.72 -19.87 40.17
#